data_AF-A0A1I5CAU4-F1
#
_entry.id   AF-A0A1I5CAU4-F1
#
_cell.length_a   1.000
_cell.length_b   1.000
_cell.length_c   1.000
_cell.angle_alpha   90.00
_cell.angle_beta   90.00
_cell.angle_gamma   90.00
#
_symmetry.space_group_name_H-M   'P 1'
#
loop_
_entity.id
_entity.type
_entity.pdbx_description
1 polymer ?
#
loop_
_entity_poly.entity_id
_entity_poly.type
_entity_poly.pdbx_seq_one_letter_code
_entity_poly.pdbx_strand_id
1 'polypeptide(L)'
;MTTPLPTTPKGLATIPGQRLVDAQTMSMIVALASQQTVMRARIDACERLLVENAVLAPGAIDAFVPDAAAQAERDLLRQQSMTKIFRALHEAGEADLAALSDTNANPASEPHSEPHSEDAA
;
A
#
# COMPACT_ATOMS: atom_id res chain seq x y z
N MET A 1 -9.40 -49.23 2.10
CA MET A 1 -10.27 -48.04 1.99
C MET A 1 -9.38 -46.82 2.17
N THR A 2 -9.03 -46.14 1.09
CA THR A 2 -8.05 -45.04 1.10
C THR A 2 -8.80 -43.72 1.23
N THR A 3 -8.73 -43.09 2.41
CA THR A 3 -9.34 -41.79 2.64
C THR A 3 -8.65 -40.75 1.75
N PRO A 4 -9.37 -40.03 0.87
CA PRO A 4 -8.75 -39.02 0.02
C PRO A 4 -8.21 -37.86 0.87
N LEU A 5 -7.02 -37.38 0.52
CA LEU A 5 -6.39 -36.25 1.18
C LEU A 5 -7.23 -34.97 1.00
N PRO A 6 -7.27 -34.09 2.01
CA PRO A 6 -7.97 -32.81 1.90
C PRO A 6 -7.35 -31.97 0.77
N THR A 7 -8.20 -31.42 -0.09
CA THR A 7 -7.76 -30.56 -1.19
C THR A 7 -7.37 -29.19 -0.66
N THR A 8 -6.33 -28.60 -1.23
CA THR A 8 -5.98 -27.20 -0.96
C THR A 8 -7.10 -26.31 -1.51
N PRO A 9 -7.72 -25.44 -0.70
CA PRO A 9 -8.79 -24.58 -1.17
C PRO A 9 -8.31 -23.68 -2.31
N LYS A 10 -9.05 -23.68 -3.43
CA LYS A 10 -8.85 -22.77 -4.56
C LYS A 10 -9.36 -21.38 -4.16
N GLY A 11 -8.53 -20.64 -3.44
CA GLY A 11 -8.79 -19.26 -3.07
C GLY A 11 -8.83 -19.05 -1.55
N LEU A 12 -8.29 -17.92 -1.11
CA LEU A 12 -8.47 -17.42 0.25
C LEU A 12 -9.93 -16.97 0.38
N ALA A 13 -10.66 -17.56 1.32
CA ALA A 13 -12.02 -17.11 1.62
C ALA A 13 -12.00 -15.64 2.06
N THR A 14 -12.79 -14.80 1.40
CA THR A 14 -12.91 -13.38 1.74
C THR A 14 -13.47 -13.24 3.16
N ILE A 15 -12.76 -12.51 4.03
CA ILE A 15 -13.22 -12.26 5.40
C ILE A 15 -14.26 -11.13 5.34
N PRO A 16 -15.46 -11.31 5.92
CA PRO A 16 -16.47 -10.24 5.98
C PRO A 16 -15.89 -8.97 6.61
N GLY A 17 -16.06 -7.83 5.93
CA GLY A 17 -15.54 -6.53 6.38
C GLY A 17 -14.07 -6.25 6.05
N GLN A 18 -13.35 -7.18 5.42
CA GLN A 18 -11.96 -6.97 5.02
C GLN A 18 -11.88 -6.10 3.76
N ARG A 19 -11.22 -4.95 3.86
CA ARG A 19 -10.97 -4.08 2.70
C ARG A 19 -9.65 -4.48 2.05
N LEU A 20 -9.59 -4.44 0.72
CA LEU A 20 -8.36 -4.70 -0.03
C LEU A 20 -7.21 -3.77 0.39
N VAL A 21 -7.56 -2.52 0.73
CA VAL A 21 -6.62 -1.50 1.18
C VAL A 21 -5.91 -1.87 2.49
N ASP A 22 -6.53 -2.68 3.36
CA ASP A 22 -5.96 -3.06 4.65
C ASP A 22 -4.77 -4.02 4.46
N ALA A 23 -4.97 -5.03 3.61
CA ALA A 23 -3.92 -5.99 3.24
C ALA A 23 -2.77 -5.30 2.48
N GLN A 24 -3.11 -4.36 1.59
CA GLN A 24 -2.13 -3.57 0.85
C GLN A 24 -1.30 -2.68 1.78
N THR A 25 -1.95 -1.98 2.71
CA THR A 25 -1.29 -1.12 3.70
C THR A 25 -0.35 -1.94 4.59
N MET A 26 -0.80 -3.12 5.06
CA MET A 26 0.04 -4.01 5.85
C MET A 26 1.27 -4.48 5.07
N SER A 27 1.10 -4.87 3.80
CA SER A 27 2.20 -5.26 2.91
C SER A 27 3.22 -4.12 2.74
N MET A 28 2.74 -2.89 2.54
CA MET A 28 3.58 -1.69 2.45
C MET A 28 4.37 -1.45 3.74
N ILE A 29 3.73 -1.57 4.91
CA ILE A 29 4.39 -1.41 6.22
C ILE A 29 5.50 -2.44 6.40
N VAL A 30 5.23 -3.72 6.10
CA VAL A 30 6.23 -4.79 6.23
C VAL A 30 7.40 -4.55 5.27
N ALA A 31 7.12 -4.19 4.02
CA ALA A 31 8.14 -3.85 3.04
C ALA A 31 9.02 -2.68 3.52
N LEU A 32 8.43 -1.58 4.00
CA LEU A 32 9.15 -0.42 4.52
C LEU A 32 9.96 -0.75 5.78
N ALA A 33 9.43 -1.56 6.70
CA ALA A 33 10.14 -1.99 7.90
C ALA A 33 11.38 -2.85 7.57
N SER A 34 11.26 -3.75 6.59
CA SER A 34 12.40 -4.55 6.13
C SER A 34 13.49 -3.67 5.49
N GLN A 35 13.10 -2.72 4.64
CA GLN A 35 14.03 -1.76 4.02
C GLN A 35 14.73 -0.90 5.08
N GLN A 36 13.97 -0.40 6.07
CA GLN A 36 14.52 0.40 7.17
C GLN A 36 15.55 -0.38 8.00
N THR A 37 15.31 -1.67 8.23
CA THR A 37 16.25 -2.55 8.94
C THR A 37 17.55 -2.69 8.17
N VAL A 38 17.49 -2.93 6.85
CA VAL A 38 18.67 -3.02 5.99
C VAL A 38 19.41 -1.69 5.91
N MET A 39 18.70 -0.56 5.79
CA MET A 39 19.33 0.76 5.75
C MET A 39 20.06 1.09 7.05
N ARG A 40 19.46 0.78 8.22
CA ARG A 40 20.13 0.96 9.52
C ARG A 40 21.44 0.17 9.60
N ALA A 41 21.43 -1.08 9.19
CA ALA A 41 22.64 -1.91 9.18
C ALA A 41 23.71 -1.36 8.22
N ARG A 42 23.30 -0.87 7.04
CA ARG A 42 24.23 -0.26 6.08
C ARG A 42 24.83 1.05 6.59
N ILE A 43 24.04 1.89 7.26
CA ILE A 43 24.53 3.15 7.84
C ILE A 43 25.53 2.86 8.98
N ASP A 44 25.21 1.92 9.88
CA ASP A 44 26.15 1.49 10.94
C ASP A 44 27.47 0.97 10.35
N ALA A 45 27.40 0.13 9.31
CA ALA A 45 28.60 -0.34 8.62
C ALA A 45 29.41 0.80 7.99
N CYS A 46 28.75 1.75 7.30
CA CYS A 46 29.42 2.92 6.74
C CYS A 46 30.09 3.77 7.81
N GLU A 47 29.42 4.04 8.94
CA GLU A 47 29.99 4.81 10.04
C GLU A 47 31.23 4.13 10.62
N ARG A 48 31.14 2.84 10.93
CA ARG A 48 32.28 2.06 11.46
C ARG A 48 33.47 2.09 10.52
N LEU A 49 33.25 1.86 9.23
CA LEU A 49 34.31 1.90 8.22
C LEU A 49 34.94 3.29 8.10
N LEU A 50 34.15 4.36 8.14
CA LEU A 50 34.68 5.73 8.04
C LEU A 50 35.46 6.14 9.30
N VAL A 51 35.02 5.70 10.48
CA VAL A 51 35.74 5.92 11.75
C VAL A 51 37.04 5.13 11.79
N GLU A 52 37.02 3.85 11.39
CA GLU A 52 38.21 2.99 11.32
C GLU A 52 39.29 3.57 10.39
N ASN A 53 38.87 4.21 9.30
CA ASN A 53 39.77 4.88 8.35
C ASN A 53 40.08 6.34 8.74
N ALA A 54 39.72 6.77 9.96
CA ALA A 54 39.94 8.13 10.47
C ALA A 54 39.38 9.26 9.57
N VAL A 55 38.33 8.97 8.78
CA VAL A 55 37.64 9.95 7.94
C VAL A 55 36.62 10.76 8.75
N LEU A 56 35.95 10.12 9.71
CA LEU A 56 35.00 10.73 10.63
C LEU A 56 35.40 10.46 12.08
N ALA A 57 35.10 11.41 12.96
CA ALA A 57 35.16 11.17 14.40
C ALA A 57 33.97 10.28 14.83
N PRO A 58 34.13 9.44 15.88
CA PRO A 58 33.00 8.70 16.46
C PRO A 58 31.84 9.63 16.84
N GLY A 59 30.61 9.27 16.47
CA GLY A 59 29.41 10.07 16.77
C GLY A 59 29.25 11.33 15.92
N ALA A 60 30.11 11.54 14.90
CA ALA A 60 29.98 12.69 14.00
C ALA A 60 28.66 12.68 13.21
N ILE A 61 28.10 11.50 12.90
CA ILE A 61 26.81 11.37 12.22
C ILE A 61 25.68 11.83 13.14
N ASP A 62 25.69 11.43 14.41
CA ASP A 62 24.66 11.81 15.39
C ASP A 62 24.69 13.31 15.74
N ALA A 63 25.89 13.91 15.73
CA ALA A 63 26.08 15.34 15.97
C ALA A 63 25.83 16.22 14.72
N PHE A 64 25.61 15.60 13.55
CA PHE A 64 25.49 16.34 12.30
C PHE A 64 24.21 17.20 12.28
N VAL A 65 24.39 18.51 12.13
CA VAL A 65 23.31 19.47 11.89
C VAL A 65 23.34 19.87 10.41
N PRO A 66 22.28 19.59 9.63
CA PRO A 66 22.24 20.01 8.23
C PRO A 66 22.22 21.53 8.12
N ASP A 67 22.95 22.06 7.15
CA ASP A 67 22.77 23.44 6.72
C ASP A 67 21.48 23.61 5.90
N ALA A 68 21.18 24.85 5.50
CA ALA A 68 19.97 25.15 4.74
C ALA A 68 19.89 24.43 3.38
N ALA A 69 21.03 24.22 2.72
CA ALA A 69 21.07 23.55 1.42
C ALA A 69 20.82 22.05 1.57
N ALA A 70 21.51 21.41 2.51
CA ALA A 70 21.31 20.00 2.85
C ALA A 70 19.88 19.74 3.35
N GLN A 71 19.29 20.67 4.10
CA GLN A 71 17.90 20.56 4.54
C GLN A 71 16.93 20.62 3.36
N ALA A 72 17.12 21.56 2.43
CA ALA A 72 16.29 21.67 1.23
C ALA A 72 16.36 20.40 0.35
N GLU A 73 17.56 19.83 0.19
CA GLU A 73 17.74 18.57 -0.53
C GLU A 73 17.00 17.41 0.15
N ARG A 74 17.12 17.30 1.49
CA ARG A 74 16.38 16.31 2.28
C ARG A 74 14.87 16.47 2.14
N ASP A 75 14.38 17.70 2.10
CA ASP A 75 12.95 17.98 1.95
C ASP A 75 12.44 17.57 0.57
N LEU A 76 13.19 17.85 -0.49
CA LEU A 76 12.88 17.39 -1.84
C LEU A 76 12.85 15.87 -1.93
N LEU A 77 13.87 15.20 -1.37
CA LEU A 77 13.94 13.73 -1.33
C LEU A 77 12.76 13.14 -0.54
N ARG A 78 12.35 13.77 0.56
CA ARG A 78 11.19 13.35 1.35
C ARG A 78 9.90 13.47 0.53
N GLN A 79 9.68 14.60 -0.14
CA GLN A 79 8.49 14.81 -0.98
C GLN A 79 8.43 13.76 -2.10
N GLN A 80 9.52 13.57 -2.83
CA GLN A 80 9.61 12.57 -3.90
C GLN A 80 9.33 11.15 -3.40
N SER A 81 9.85 10.81 -2.21
CA SER A 81 9.63 9.50 -1.60
C SER A 81 8.18 9.31 -1.20
N MET A 82 7.56 10.31 -0.56
CA MET A 82 6.15 10.27 -0.17
C MET A 82 5.24 10.11 -1.39
N THR A 83 5.46 10.87 -2.47
CA THR A 83 4.70 10.73 -3.71
C THR A 83 4.77 9.31 -4.27
N LYS A 84 5.96 8.69 -4.27
CA LYS A 84 6.14 7.32 -4.77
C LYS A 84 5.47 6.28 -3.89
N ILE A 85 5.61 6.40 -2.56
CA ILE A 85 5.04 5.47 -1.58
C ILE A 85 3.51 5.52 -1.62
N PHE A 86 2.93 6.71 -1.67
CA PHE A 86 1.47 6.88 -1.60
C PHE A 86 0.75 6.75 -2.95
N ARG A 87 1.46 6.66 -4.08
CA ARG A 87 0.86 6.51 -5.40
C ARG A 87 -0.17 5.37 -5.46
N ALA A 88 0.18 4.19 -4.98
CA ALA A 88 -0.72 3.03 -5.05
C ALA A 88 -1.98 3.20 -4.18
N LEU A 89 -1.87 3.93 -3.06
CA LEU A 89 -3.00 4.24 -2.21
C LEU A 89 -3.92 5.29 -2.86
N HIS A 90 -3.33 6.28 -3.54
CA HIS A 90 -4.08 7.27 -4.31
C HIS A 90 -4.85 6.61 -5.45
N GLU A 91 -4.20 5.74 -6.23
CA GLU A 91 -4.84 4.98 -7.33
C GLU A 91 -5.99 4.10 -6.81
N ALA A 92 -5.81 3.43 -5.67
CA ALA A 92 -6.88 2.65 -5.03
C ALA A 92 -8.04 3.53 -4.56
N GLY A 93 -7.76 4.70 -3.99
CA GLY A 93 -8.79 5.66 -3.55
C GLY A 93 -9.61 6.23 -4.70
N GLU A 94 -8.97 6.58 -5.82
CA GLU A 94 -9.64 7.03 -7.04
C GLU A 94 -10.54 5.93 -7.64
N ALA A 95 -10.08 4.67 -7.63
CA ALA A 95 -10.88 3.54 -8.09
C ALA A 95 -12.12 3.29 -7.20
N ASP A 96 -11.95 3.36 -5.88
CA ASP A 96 -13.06 3.25 -4.92
C ASP A 96 -14.09 4.38 -5.15
N LEU A 97 -13.62 5.62 -5.39
CA LEU A 97 -14.49 6.77 -5.65
C LEU A 97 -15.28 6.60 -6.96
N ALA A 98 -14.63 6.14 -8.03
CA ALA A 98 -15.27 5.87 -9.31
C ALA A 98 -16.37 4.81 -9.20
N ALA A 99 -16.10 3.71 -8.47
CA ALA A 99 -17.08 2.64 -8.26
C ALA A 99 -18.33 3.12 -7.49
N LEU A 100 -18.15 4.03 -6.53
CA LEU A 100 -19.25 4.65 -5.79
C LEU A 100 -20.09 5.59 -6.68
N SER A 101 -19.45 6.34 -7.59
CA SER A 101 -20.17 7.20 -8.53
C SER A 101 -20.99 6.43 -9.57
N ASP A 102 -20.48 5.29 -10.06
CA ASP A 102 -21.20 4.44 -11.03
C ASP A 102 -22.44 3.77 -10.41
N THR A 103 -22.35 3.37 -9.14
CA THR A 103 -23.47 2.76 -8.40
C THR A 103 -24.65 3.73 -8.23
N ASN A 104 -24.37 5.03 -8.09
CA ASN A 104 -25.40 6.07 -7.94
C ASN A 104 -26.05 6.49 -9.28
N ALA A 105 -25.44 6.15 -10.42
CA ALA A 105 -25.89 6.55 -11.74
C ALA A 105 -26.96 5.63 -12.35
N ASN A 106 -27.32 4.50 -11.71
CA ASN A 106 -28.36 3.59 -12.22
C ASN A 106 -29.55 3.38 -11.25
N PRO A 107 -30.51 4.32 -11.18
CA PRO A 107 -31.80 4.08 -10.57
C PRO A 107 -32.95 4.11 -11.61
N ALA A 108 -32.98 3.21 -12.61
CA ALA A 108 -34.21 2.79 -13.29
C ALA A 108 -33.94 1.83 -14.45
N SER A 109 -34.01 0.53 -14.19
CA SER A 109 -34.47 -0.44 -15.19
C SER A 109 -35.04 -1.67 -14.51
N GLU A 110 -36.10 -1.48 -13.72
CA GLU A 110 -37.06 -2.57 -13.49
C GLU A 110 -37.94 -2.65 -14.75
N PRO A 111 -37.95 -3.76 -15.51
CA PRO A 111 -39.00 -3.97 -16.49
C PRO A 111 -40.29 -4.29 -15.73
N HIS A 112 -41.08 -3.26 -15.46
CA HIS A 112 -42.46 -3.44 -15.05
C HIS A 112 -43.25 -3.87 -16.28
N SER A 113 -43.41 -5.18 -16.45
CA SER A 113 -44.33 -5.74 -17.45
C SER A 113 -44.97 -7.01 -16.92
N GLU A 114 -46.08 -6.83 -16.23
CA GLU A 114 -47.37 -7.54 -16.38
C GLU A 114 -48.39 -6.86 -15.43
N PRO A 115 -49.73 -6.86 -15.69
CA PRO A 115 -50.47 -7.95 -16.33
C PRO A 115 -51.70 -7.57 -17.22
N HIS A 116 -52.28 -8.62 -17.85
CA HIS A 116 -53.68 -8.80 -18.31
C HIS A 116 -54.24 -8.10 -19.56
N SER A 117 -54.57 -8.94 -20.57
CA SER A 117 -55.88 -9.06 -21.23
C SER A 117 -55.92 -10.44 -21.90
N GLU A 118 -56.53 -11.49 -21.35
CA GLU A 118 -57.96 -11.82 -21.53
C GLU A 118 -58.53 -11.28 -22.85
N ASP A 119 -58.50 -12.10 -23.91
CA ASP A 119 -59.58 -12.07 -24.89
C ASP A 119 -59.76 -13.43 -25.57
N ALA A 120 -61.04 -13.75 -25.75
CA ALA A 120 -61.59 -15.00 -26.21
C ALA A 120 -61.45 -15.20 -27.73
N ALA A 121 -61.22 -16.45 -28.15
CA ALA A 121 -61.85 -17.10 -29.31
C ALA A 121 -61.46 -18.58 -29.38
#